data_AF-A0A2M7PNN5-F1
#
_entry.id   AF-A0A2M7PNN5-F1
#
_cell.length_a   1.000
_cell.length_b   1.000
_cell.length_c   1.000
_cell.angle_alpha   90.00
_cell.angle_beta   90.00
_cell.angle_gamma   90.00
#
_symmetry.space_group_name_H-M   'P 1'
#
loop_
_entity.id
_entity.type
_entity.pdbx_description
1 polymer ?
#
loop_
_entity_poly.entity_id
_entity_poly.type
_entity_poly.pdbx_seq_one_letter_code
_entity_poly.pdbx_strand_id
1 'polypeptide(L)'
;MLESGIMSKAIGIAISSILMIVLGRVDRKKGLSVGVKLIFQVLISLIIIYSGIKIEFLRDPSSSGGYIYLKYLSIPLTIIWLVSITNSISQTDELAGITPYIIFIASLTFLAVSLIQRQGLILAEILSLIIATVSFIYIKYLPRGNFSSYYMSFGFILAVIAMVGVSKSTAALTLLIPILILGVPLIDSSYSIIANYIRQEDEENFSSFSESKLRQK
;
A
#
# COMPACT_ATOMS: atom_id res chain seq x y z
N MET A 1 -10.29 -16.28 -23.83
CA MET A 1 -10.27 -14.81 -23.63
C MET A 1 -10.35 -14.39 -22.16
N LEU A 2 -11.22 -15.01 -21.32
CA LEU A 2 -11.24 -14.74 -19.87
C LEU A 2 -9.98 -15.24 -19.13
N GLU A 3 -9.49 -16.43 -19.48
CA GLU A 3 -8.29 -17.02 -18.87
C GLU A 3 -7.01 -16.22 -19.14
N SER A 4 -6.85 -15.70 -20.36
CA SER A 4 -5.70 -14.87 -20.74
C SER A 4 -5.63 -13.57 -19.94
N GLY A 5 -6.80 -12.98 -19.63
CA GLY A 5 -6.88 -11.77 -18.80
C GLY A 5 -6.45 -12.02 -17.36
N ILE A 6 -6.91 -13.11 -16.74
CA ILE A 6 -6.53 -13.47 -15.37
C ILE A 6 -5.03 -13.80 -15.29
N MET A 7 -4.51 -14.53 -16.28
CA MET A 7 -3.09 -14.90 -16.33
C MET A 7 -2.19 -13.68 -16.45
N SER A 8 -2.51 -12.71 -17.31
CA SER A 8 -1.75 -11.45 -17.42
C SER A 8 -1.72 -10.67 -16.10
N LYS A 9 -2.86 -10.58 -15.40
CA LYS A 9 -2.97 -9.95 -14.08
C LYS A 9 -2.12 -10.68 -13.04
N ALA A 10 -2.21 -12.00 -12.98
CA ALA A 10 -1.45 -12.81 -12.04
C ALA A 10 0.07 -12.68 -12.25
N ILE A 11 0.53 -12.70 -13.51
CA ILE A 11 1.94 -12.48 -13.87
C ILE A 11 2.38 -11.07 -13.47
N GLY A 12 1.57 -10.06 -13.77
CA GLY A 12 1.82 -8.68 -13.36
C GLY A 12 1.99 -8.55 -11.85
N ILE A 13 1.08 -9.15 -11.08
CA ILE A 13 1.16 -9.17 -9.62
C ILE A 13 2.45 -9.84 -9.16
N ALA A 14 2.75 -11.04 -9.66
CA ALA A 14 3.94 -11.79 -9.26
C ALA A 14 5.23 -10.99 -9.53
N ILE A 15 5.37 -10.41 -10.73
CA ILE A 15 6.55 -9.61 -11.10
C ILE A 15 6.64 -8.36 -10.20
N SER A 16 5.57 -7.59 -10.08
CA SER A 16 5.57 -6.37 -9.25
C SER A 16 5.85 -6.67 -7.78
N SER A 17 5.27 -7.74 -7.23
CA SER A 17 5.53 -8.19 -5.85
C SER A 17 6.99 -8.59 -5.65
N ILE A 18 7.58 -9.35 -6.56
CA ILE A 18 9.01 -9.71 -6.48
C ILE A 18 9.88 -8.46 -6.50
N LEU A 19 9.58 -7.50 -7.39
CA LEU A 19 10.32 -6.24 -7.44
C LEU A 19 10.16 -5.42 -6.15
N MET A 20 8.97 -5.40 -5.54
CA MET A 20 8.75 -4.76 -4.23
C MET A 20 9.53 -5.45 -3.10
N ILE A 21 9.66 -6.78 -3.13
CA ILE A 21 10.52 -7.50 -2.17
C ILE A 21 11.98 -7.10 -2.35
N VAL A 22 12.46 -7.04 -3.60
CA VAL A 22 13.84 -6.61 -3.90
C VAL A 22 14.06 -5.18 -3.41
N LEU A 23 13.17 -4.26 -3.74
CA LEU A 23 13.23 -2.87 -3.29
C LEU A 23 13.23 -2.78 -1.76
N GLY A 24 12.33 -3.50 -1.08
CA GLY A 24 12.25 -3.53 0.38
C GLY A 24 13.52 -4.06 1.04
N ARG A 25 14.13 -5.12 0.48
CA ARG A 25 15.42 -5.62 0.97
C ARG A 25 16.57 -4.64 0.74
N VAL A 26 16.60 -3.97 -0.40
CA VAL A 26 17.63 -2.96 -0.70
C VAL A 26 17.46 -1.76 0.23
N ASP A 27 16.24 -1.30 0.46
CA ASP A 27 15.89 -0.22 1.39
C ASP A 27 16.40 -0.53 2.81
N ARG A 28 16.09 -1.71 3.35
CA ARG A 28 16.55 -2.11 4.68
C ARG A 28 18.07 -2.27 4.81
N LYS A 29 18.78 -2.59 3.72
CA LYS A 29 20.24 -2.75 3.75
C LYS A 29 21.00 -1.45 3.51
N LYS A 30 20.48 -0.57 2.65
CA LYS A 30 21.21 0.61 2.16
C LYS A 30 20.63 1.94 2.67
N GLY A 31 19.44 1.94 3.28
CA GLY A 31 18.74 3.16 3.69
C GLY A 31 18.49 4.07 2.49
N LEU A 32 17.60 3.66 1.57
CA LEU A 32 17.36 4.44 0.37
C LEU A 32 16.70 5.78 0.71
N SER A 33 17.05 6.83 -0.03
CA SER A 33 16.34 8.10 0.09
C SER A 33 14.89 7.95 -0.35
N VAL A 34 13.99 8.74 0.26
CA VAL A 34 12.55 8.71 0.00
C VAL A 34 12.26 8.86 -1.49
N GLY A 35 12.94 9.77 -2.18
CA GLY A 35 12.77 9.99 -3.62
C GLY A 35 13.11 8.76 -4.47
N VAL A 36 14.21 8.07 -4.18
CA VAL A 36 14.61 6.86 -4.92
C VAL A 36 13.58 5.74 -4.72
N LYS A 37 13.14 5.54 -3.48
CA LYS A 37 12.10 4.55 -3.15
C LYS A 37 10.81 4.83 -3.93
N LEU A 38 10.36 6.08 -3.96
CA LEU A 38 9.15 6.47 -4.69
C LEU A 38 9.27 6.24 -6.20
N ILE A 39 10.40 6.59 -6.82
CA ILE A 39 10.61 6.36 -8.26
C ILE A 39 10.44 4.87 -8.60
N PHE A 40 11.08 3.98 -7.85
CA PHE A 40 10.93 2.54 -8.09
C PHE A 40 9.49 2.06 -7.84
N GLN A 41 8.81 2.53 -6.79
CA GLN A 41 7.42 2.16 -6.54
C GLN A 41 6.48 2.65 -7.66
N VAL A 42 6.72 3.83 -8.23
CA VAL A 42 5.99 4.33 -9.41
C VAL A 42 6.24 3.43 -10.62
N LEU A 43 7.50 3.09 -10.92
CA LEU A 43 7.83 2.20 -12.04
C LEU A 43 7.18 0.82 -11.89
N ILE A 44 7.20 0.25 -10.68
CA ILE A 44 6.55 -1.03 -10.39
C ILE A 44 5.03 -0.93 -10.52
N SER A 45 4.44 0.21 -10.15
CA SER A 45 3.01 0.48 -10.33
C SER A 45 2.61 0.56 -11.80
N LEU A 46 3.48 1.06 -12.68
CA LEU A 46 3.20 1.05 -14.12
C LEU A 46 3.12 -0.38 -14.69
N ILE A 47 3.89 -1.33 -14.16
CA ILE A 47 3.83 -2.75 -14.57
C ILE A 47 2.44 -3.34 -14.26
N ILE A 48 1.90 -3.07 -13.07
CA ILE A 48 0.58 -3.61 -12.68
C ILE A 48 -0.57 -2.96 -13.46
N ILE A 49 -0.43 -1.65 -13.75
CA ILE A 49 -1.37 -0.91 -14.61
C ILE A 49 -1.36 -1.48 -16.02
N TYR A 50 -0.17 -1.77 -16.58
CA TYR A 50 -0.03 -2.41 -17.89
C TYR A 50 -0.66 -3.81 -17.93
N SER A 51 -0.62 -4.52 -16.80
CA SER A 51 -1.27 -5.83 -16.62
C SER A 51 -2.81 -5.74 -16.50
N GLY A 52 -3.38 -4.54 -16.59
CA GLY A 52 -4.83 -4.32 -16.60
C GLY A 52 -5.46 -4.23 -15.21
N ILE A 53 -4.68 -3.92 -14.18
CA ILE A 53 -5.20 -3.61 -12.83
C ILE A 53 -5.02 -2.11 -12.59
N LYS A 54 -6.13 -1.37 -12.65
CA LYS A 54 -6.18 0.07 -12.39
C LYS A 54 -7.58 0.48 -11.93
N ILE A 55 -7.67 1.63 -11.27
CA ILE A 55 -8.94 2.23 -10.85
C ILE A 55 -9.56 2.94 -12.06
N GLU A 56 -10.58 2.35 -12.68
CA GLU A 56 -11.19 2.91 -13.91
C GLU A 56 -12.34 3.88 -13.65
N PHE A 57 -13.08 3.65 -12.57
CA PHE A 57 -14.24 4.44 -12.20
C PHE A 57 -14.35 4.56 -10.67
N LEU A 58 -14.98 5.64 -10.23
CA LEU A 58 -15.42 5.87 -8.86
C LEU A 58 -16.95 5.95 -8.85
N ARG A 59 -17.59 5.57 -7.75
CA ARG A 59 -19.03 5.84 -7.59
C ARG A 59 -19.21 7.32 -7.26
N ASP A 60 -20.17 7.97 -7.88
CA ASP A 60 -20.62 9.29 -7.46
C ASP A 60 -21.25 9.18 -6.04
N PRO A 61 -20.76 9.92 -5.04
CA PRO A 61 -21.35 9.96 -3.70
C PRO A 61 -22.74 10.62 -3.67
N SER A 62 -23.15 11.30 -4.76
CA SER A 62 -24.51 11.86 -4.89
C SER A 62 -25.58 10.77 -4.94
N SER A 63 -26.78 11.10 -4.44
CA SER A 63 -27.98 10.24 -4.35
C SER A 63 -28.41 9.60 -5.68
N SER A 64 -27.86 10.07 -6.80
CA SER A 64 -28.09 9.58 -8.17
C SER A 64 -27.43 8.23 -8.47
N GLY A 65 -26.46 7.77 -7.67
CA GLY A 65 -25.86 6.43 -7.82
C GLY A 65 -25.11 6.20 -9.14
N GLY A 66 -24.57 7.26 -9.75
CA GLY A 66 -23.79 7.18 -10.99
C GLY A 66 -22.37 6.64 -10.82
N TYR A 67 -21.70 6.37 -11.94
CA TYR A 67 -20.26 6.08 -11.99
C TYR A 67 -19.52 7.23 -12.67
N ILE A 68 -18.48 7.72 -12.02
CA ILE A 68 -17.53 8.72 -12.54
C ILE A 68 -16.36 7.96 -13.17
N TYR A 69 -16.27 7.97 -14.50
CA TYR A 69 -15.16 7.36 -15.22
C TYR A 69 -13.95 8.28 -15.25
N LEU A 70 -12.81 7.79 -14.77
CA LEU A 70 -11.63 8.64 -14.54
C LEU A 70 -10.85 8.93 -15.81
N LYS A 71 -10.98 8.09 -16.83
CA LYS A 71 -10.23 8.20 -18.10
C LYS A 71 -8.73 8.43 -17.83
N TYR A 72 -8.20 9.61 -18.13
CA TYR A 72 -6.80 9.98 -17.92
C TYR A 72 -6.38 9.99 -16.44
N LEU A 73 -7.30 10.27 -15.52
CA LEU A 73 -7.02 10.33 -14.08
C LEU A 73 -6.87 8.92 -13.44
N SER A 74 -7.21 7.87 -14.18
CA SER A 74 -7.12 6.48 -13.72
C SER A 74 -5.69 6.09 -13.35
N ILE A 75 -4.72 6.47 -14.19
CA ILE A 75 -3.31 6.15 -14.00
C ILE A 75 -2.72 6.84 -12.76
N PRO A 76 -2.75 8.19 -12.65
CA PRO A 76 -2.17 8.85 -11.48
C PRO A 76 -2.87 8.45 -10.19
N LEU A 77 -4.19 8.27 -10.18
CA LEU A 77 -4.90 7.81 -8.98
C LEU A 77 -4.48 6.40 -8.57
N THR A 78 -4.32 5.49 -9.53
CA THR A 78 -3.85 4.12 -9.25
C THR A 78 -2.44 4.12 -8.68
N ILE A 79 -1.54 4.96 -9.22
CA ILE A 79 -0.18 5.10 -8.70
C ILE A 79 -0.20 5.62 -7.27
N ILE A 80 -0.95 6.70 -7.01
CA ILE A 80 -1.08 7.27 -5.66
C ILE A 80 -1.63 6.21 -4.71
N TRP A 81 -2.68 5.47 -5.10
CA TRP A 81 -3.27 4.41 -4.29
C TRP A 81 -2.25 3.33 -3.90
N LEU A 82 -1.54 2.80 -4.90
CA LEU A 82 -0.54 1.75 -4.72
C LEU A 82 0.62 2.21 -3.83
N VAL A 83 1.20 3.38 -4.15
CA VAL A 83 2.35 3.94 -3.45
C VAL A 83 1.99 4.27 -2.00
N SER A 84 0.86 4.94 -1.76
CA SER A 84 0.42 5.34 -0.42
C SER A 84 0.25 4.14 0.49
N ILE A 85 -0.54 3.13 0.09
CA ILE A 85 -0.77 1.94 0.92
C ILE A 85 0.53 1.15 1.14
N THR A 86 1.35 1.00 0.09
CA THR A 86 2.64 0.31 0.17
C THR A 86 3.56 0.97 1.19
N ASN A 87 3.66 2.29 1.13
CA ASN A 87 4.53 3.07 2.00
C ASN A 87 4.01 3.07 3.44
N SER A 88 2.70 3.21 3.64
CA SER A 88 2.10 3.19 4.97
C SER A 88 2.37 1.88 5.70
N ILE A 89 2.11 0.72 5.06
CA ILE A 89 2.42 -0.59 5.65
C ILE A 89 3.93 -0.77 5.90
N SER A 90 4.77 -0.28 4.99
CA SER A 90 6.24 -0.35 5.15
C SER A 90 6.76 0.48 6.32
N GLN A 91 6.10 1.58 6.67
CA GLN A 91 6.50 2.50 7.75
C GLN A 91 5.94 2.11 9.12
N THR A 92 4.80 1.40 9.17
CA THR A 92 4.21 0.90 10.43
C THR A 92 5.19 0.08 11.30
N ASP A 93 6.25 -0.48 10.70
CA ASP A 93 7.21 -1.35 11.41
C ASP A 93 8.28 -0.65 12.23
N GLU A 94 8.38 0.68 12.20
CA GLU A 94 9.52 1.35 12.83
C GLU A 94 9.56 1.21 14.36
N LEU A 95 8.48 0.76 15.01
CA LEU A 95 8.37 0.85 16.48
C LEU A 95 7.89 -0.40 17.25
N ALA A 96 7.15 -1.37 16.67
CA ALA A 96 6.43 -2.34 17.52
C ALA A 96 6.36 -3.81 17.07
N GLY A 97 6.85 -4.21 15.90
CA GLY A 97 6.77 -5.63 15.46
C GLY A 97 5.35 -6.19 15.33
N ILE A 98 4.32 -5.34 15.38
CA ILE A 98 2.90 -5.68 15.28
C ILE A 98 2.38 -5.73 13.84
N THR A 99 3.13 -5.16 12.90
CA THR A 99 2.80 -5.10 11.48
C THR A 99 2.38 -6.45 10.87
N PRO A 100 3.01 -7.60 11.17
CA PRO A 100 2.51 -8.91 10.72
C PRO A 100 1.06 -9.19 11.08
N TYR A 101 0.64 -8.81 12.28
CA TYR A 101 -0.73 -9.01 12.74
C TYR A 101 -1.69 -8.09 11.99
N ILE A 102 -1.28 -6.85 11.72
CA ILE A 102 -2.08 -5.90 10.92
C ILE A 102 -2.29 -6.44 9.51
N ILE A 103 -1.23 -6.89 8.84
CA ILE A 103 -1.30 -7.48 7.49
C ILE A 103 -2.17 -8.76 7.49
N PHE A 104 -2.04 -9.59 8.52
CA PHE A 104 -2.84 -10.79 8.70
C PHE A 104 -4.34 -10.47 8.86
N ILE A 105 -4.70 -9.56 9.76
CA ILE A 105 -6.09 -9.16 9.99
C ILE A 105 -6.66 -8.47 8.74
N ALA A 106 -5.88 -7.62 8.08
CA ALA A 106 -6.29 -6.95 6.85
C ALA A 106 -6.61 -7.96 5.73
N SER A 107 -5.72 -8.92 5.50
CA SER A 107 -5.92 -9.97 4.49
C SER A 107 -7.12 -10.87 4.79
N LEU A 108 -7.33 -11.26 6.06
CA LEU A 108 -8.53 -11.99 6.47
C LEU A 108 -9.82 -11.18 6.23
N THR A 109 -9.78 -9.87 6.50
CA THR A 109 -10.94 -9.01 6.30
C THR A 109 -11.26 -8.88 4.81
N PHE A 110 -10.24 -8.70 3.96
CA PHE A 110 -10.43 -8.72 2.51
C PHE A 110 -10.97 -10.06 2.00
N LEU A 111 -10.49 -11.18 2.54
CA LEU A 111 -11.02 -12.50 2.20
C LEU A 111 -12.51 -12.60 2.56
N ALA A 112 -12.88 -12.25 3.79
CA ALA A 112 -14.27 -12.29 4.25
C ALA A 112 -15.17 -11.40 3.39
N VAL A 113 -14.74 -10.16 3.12
CA VAL A 113 -15.47 -9.21 2.26
C VAL A 113 -15.65 -9.77 0.85
N SER A 114 -14.61 -10.37 0.28
CA SER A 114 -14.68 -10.98 -1.06
C SER A 114 -15.70 -12.12 -1.12
N LEU A 115 -15.70 -13.00 -0.11
CA LEU A 115 -16.64 -14.12 -0.01
C LEU A 115 -18.09 -13.65 0.19
N ILE A 116 -18.30 -12.60 1.01
CA ILE A 116 -19.64 -12.03 1.27
C ILE A 116 -20.22 -11.40 0.00
N GLN A 117 -19.40 -10.71 -0.80
CA GLN A 117 -19.87 -10.05 -2.01
C GLN A 117 -20.34 -11.01 -3.11
N ARG A 118 -19.90 -12.28 -3.11
CA ARG A 118 -20.29 -13.33 -4.08
C ARG A 118 -20.12 -12.95 -5.56
N GLN A 119 -19.20 -12.04 -5.87
CA GLN A 119 -18.97 -11.51 -7.23
C GLN A 119 -17.91 -12.28 -8.03
N GLY A 120 -17.44 -13.43 -7.55
CA GLY A 120 -16.36 -14.20 -8.19
C GLY A 120 -15.07 -13.39 -8.28
N LEU A 121 -14.66 -12.82 -7.14
CA LEU A 121 -13.43 -12.04 -6.97
C LEU A 121 -12.24 -12.97 -6.68
N ILE A 122 -12.13 -14.07 -7.43
CA ILE A 122 -11.16 -15.17 -7.23
C ILE A 122 -9.72 -14.68 -7.01
N LEU A 123 -9.29 -13.66 -7.76
CA LEU A 123 -7.93 -13.13 -7.62
C LEU A 123 -7.72 -12.45 -6.26
N ALA A 124 -8.71 -11.71 -5.75
CA ALA A 124 -8.66 -11.11 -4.42
C ALA A 124 -8.71 -12.19 -3.33
N GLU A 125 -9.53 -13.23 -3.49
CA GLU A 125 -9.64 -14.35 -2.55
C GLU A 125 -8.33 -15.10 -2.41
N ILE A 126 -7.72 -15.50 -3.53
CA ILE A 126 -6.45 -16.22 -3.56
C ILE A 126 -5.32 -15.38 -2.95
N LEU A 127 -5.21 -14.12 -3.35
CA LEU A 127 -4.17 -13.23 -2.82
C LEU A 127 -4.35 -12.99 -1.32
N SER A 128 -5.57 -12.72 -0.86
CA SER A 128 -5.86 -12.56 0.56
C SER A 128 -5.51 -13.82 1.36
N LEU A 129 -5.84 -15.00 0.85
CA LEU A 129 -5.49 -16.26 1.50
C LEU A 129 -3.96 -16.45 1.57
N ILE A 130 -3.24 -16.20 0.47
CA ILE A 130 -1.77 -16.27 0.44
C ILE A 130 -1.18 -15.32 1.47
N ILE A 131 -1.60 -14.05 1.49
CA ILE A 131 -1.07 -13.06 2.44
C ILE A 131 -1.41 -13.43 3.88
N ALA A 132 -2.61 -13.94 4.15
CA ALA A 132 -3.00 -14.39 5.48
C ALA A 132 -2.13 -15.57 5.94
N THR A 133 -1.98 -16.61 5.11
CA THR A 133 -1.14 -17.77 5.43
C THR A 133 0.32 -17.37 5.64
N VAL A 134 0.88 -16.56 4.74
CA VAL A 134 2.26 -16.09 4.85
C VAL A 134 2.43 -15.31 6.14
N SER A 135 1.59 -14.30 6.41
CA SER A 135 1.69 -13.48 7.62
C SER A 135 1.55 -14.31 8.90
N PHE A 136 0.65 -15.30 8.92
CA PHE A 136 0.51 -16.23 10.03
C PHE A 136 1.78 -17.07 10.29
N ILE A 137 2.40 -17.58 9.22
CA ILE A 137 3.66 -18.33 9.33
C ILE A 137 4.75 -17.43 9.94
N TYR A 138 4.84 -16.17 9.50
CA TYR A 138 5.82 -15.23 10.02
C TYR A 138 5.57 -14.88 11.49
N ILE A 139 4.31 -14.65 11.89
CA ILE A 139 3.91 -14.44 13.28
C ILE A 139 4.38 -15.59 14.17
N LYS A 140 4.22 -16.84 13.70
CA LYS A 140 4.43 -18.03 14.50
C LYS A 140 5.88 -18.54 14.49
N TYR A 141 6.60 -18.38 13.38
CA TYR A 141 7.85 -19.14 13.15
C TYR A 141 9.08 -18.30 12.80
N LEU A 142 8.96 -17.00 12.46
CA LEU A 142 10.13 -16.24 12.05
C LEU A 142 10.72 -15.32 13.14
N PRO A 143 12.07 -15.24 13.23
CA PRO A 143 12.76 -14.30 14.12
C PRO A 143 12.40 -12.85 13.80
N ARG A 144 12.24 -12.03 14.85
CA ARG A 144 11.97 -10.59 14.78
C ARG A 144 13.07 -9.89 13.96
N GLY A 145 12.79 -9.51 12.71
CA GLY A 145 13.70 -8.73 11.85
C GLY A 145 13.64 -9.06 10.36
N ASN A 146 13.55 -10.35 10.00
CA ASN A 146 13.56 -10.77 8.58
C ASN A 146 12.25 -10.45 7.84
N PHE A 147 11.17 -10.21 8.58
CA PHE A 147 9.85 -9.98 8.02
C PHE A 147 9.71 -8.57 7.41
N SER A 148 10.38 -7.57 7.99
CA SER A 148 10.29 -6.15 7.60
C SER A 148 10.60 -5.88 6.13
N SER A 149 11.52 -6.65 5.55
CA SER A 149 11.92 -6.50 4.13
C SER A 149 10.79 -6.84 3.15
N TYR A 150 9.76 -7.56 3.58
CA TYR A 150 8.65 -7.97 2.72
C TYR A 150 7.47 -6.99 2.77
N TYR A 151 7.48 -5.99 3.65
CA TYR A 151 6.30 -5.16 3.91
C TYR A 151 5.91 -4.28 2.74
N MET A 152 6.89 -3.83 1.95
CA MET A 152 6.59 -3.14 0.70
C MET A 152 5.79 -4.04 -0.24
N SER A 153 6.16 -5.32 -0.34
CA SER A 153 5.41 -6.26 -1.19
C SER A 153 4.03 -6.58 -0.61
N PHE A 154 3.90 -6.73 0.70
CA PHE A 154 2.58 -7.02 1.30
C PHE A 154 1.65 -5.83 1.23
N GLY A 155 2.14 -4.61 1.51
CA GLY A 155 1.38 -3.39 1.31
C GLY A 155 0.93 -3.24 -0.15
N PHE A 156 1.82 -3.49 -1.11
CA PHE A 156 1.46 -3.51 -2.53
C PHE A 156 0.37 -4.53 -2.85
N ILE A 157 0.49 -5.78 -2.38
CA ILE A 157 -0.51 -6.82 -2.64
C ILE A 157 -1.85 -6.47 -1.99
N LEU A 158 -1.87 -5.92 -0.77
CA LEU A 158 -3.09 -5.43 -0.11
C LEU A 158 -3.75 -4.30 -0.91
N ALA A 159 -2.95 -3.37 -1.44
CA ALA A 159 -3.45 -2.31 -2.32
C ALA A 159 -4.07 -2.87 -3.61
N VAL A 160 -3.46 -3.91 -4.20
CA VAL A 160 -4.00 -4.61 -5.38
C VAL A 160 -5.29 -5.35 -5.05
N ILE A 161 -5.35 -6.10 -3.95
CA ILE A 161 -6.56 -6.80 -3.48
C ILE A 161 -7.71 -5.81 -3.36
N ALA A 162 -7.46 -4.65 -2.73
CA ALA A 162 -8.45 -3.58 -2.59
C ALA A 162 -8.98 -3.11 -3.95
N MET A 163 -8.10 -2.86 -4.94
CA MET A 163 -8.53 -2.43 -6.28
C MET A 163 -9.31 -3.50 -7.05
N VAL A 164 -8.91 -4.77 -6.94
CA VAL A 164 -9.61 -5.88 -7.57
C VAL A 164 -11.04 -5.98 -7.01
N GLY A 165 -11.21 -5.78 -5.70
CA GLY A 165 -12.52 -5.70 -5.07
C GLY A 165 -13.36 -4.52 -5.58
N VAL A 166 -12.77 -3.32 -5.69
CA VAL A 166 -13.45 -2.10 -6.17
C VAL A 166 -13.97 -2.25 -7.60
N SER A 167 -13.27 -3.02 -8.44
CA SER A 167 -13.57 -3.13 -9.87
C SER A 167 -14.84 -3.92 -10.20
N LYS A 168 -15.39 -4.72 -9.28
CA LYS A 168 -16.61 -5.52 -9.53
C LYS A 168 -17.81 -5.17 -8.63
N SER A 169 -17.60 -4.38 -7.57
CA SER A 169 -18.61 -4.09 -6.56
C SER A 169 -19.19 -2.68 -6.66
N THR A 170 -20.34 -2.45 -6.04
CA THR A 170 -20.93 -1.13 -5.78
C THR A 170 -19.91 -0.24 -5.07
N ALA A 171 -19.19 0.59 -5.84
CA ALA A 171 -17.85 1.08 -5.49
C ALA A 171 -17.75 2.07 -4.30
N ALA A 172 -18.86 2.64 -3.81
CA ALA A 172 -18.82 3.58 -2.68
C ALA A 172 -18.42 2.90 -1.35
N LEU A 173 -18.91 1.69 -1.09
CA LEU A 173 -18.51 0.92 0.09
C LEU A 173 -17.14 0.27 -0.10
N THR A 174 -16.70 0.05 -1.34
CA THR A 174 -15.54 -0.78 -1.64
C THR A 174 -14.19 -0.06 -1.54
N LEU A 175 -14.15 1.28 -1.60
CA LEU A 175 -12.93 2.03 -1.22
C LEU A 175 -12.89 2.36 0.27
N LEU A 176 -14.05 2.50 0.89
CA LEU A 176 -14.19 2.78 2.31
C LEU A 176 -13.71 1.59 3.16
N ILE A 177 -13.99 0.35 2.74
CA ILE A 177 -13.53 -0.87 3.42
C ILE A 177 -11.98 -0.96 3.49
N PRO A 178 -11.21 -0.88 2.39
CA PRO A 178 -9.75 -0.81 2.43
C PRO A 178 -9.23 0.33 3.30
N ILE A 179 -9.86 1.51 3.25
CA ILE A 179 -9.45 2.66 4.06
C ILE A 179 -9.69 2.39 5.55
N LEU A 180 -10.79 1.74 5.93
CA LEU A 180 -11.05 1.35 7.32
C LEU A 180 -10.07 0.27 7.79
N ILE A 181 -9.82 -0.73 6.95
CA ILE A 181 -8.90 -1.84 7.25
C ILE A 181 -7.46 -1.34 7.38
N LEU A 182 -7.04 -0.43 6.50
CA LEU A 182 -5.69 0.12 6.43
C LEU A 182 -5.57 1.48 7.13
N GLY A 183 -6.64 1.91 7.82
CA GLY A 183 -6.74 3.24 8.41
C GLY A 183 -5.65 3.48 9.44
N VAL A 184 -5.36 2.48 10.28
CA VAL A 184 -4.28 2.55 11.27
C VAL A 184 -2.92 2.79 10.58
N PRO A 185 -2.45 1.94 9.64
CA PRO A 185 -1.23 2.22 8.86
C PRO A 185 -1.19 3.58 8.18
N LEU A 186 -2.30 4.01 7.58
CA LEU A 186 -2.40 5.29 6.84
C LEU A 186 -2.26 6.48 7.79
N ILE A 187 -2.94 6.44 8.94
CA ILE A 187 -2.89 7.48 9.98
C ILE A 187 -1.50 7.52 10.61
N ASP A 188 -0.93 6.36 10.97
CA ASP A 188 0.42 6.27 11.56
C ASP A 188 1.49 6.86 10.64
N SER A 189 1.44 6.52 9.35
CA SER A 189 2.38 7.04 8.34
C SER A 189 2.20 8.54 8.13
N SER A 190 0.96 9.02 8.06
CA SER A 190 0.67 10.45 7.92
C SER A 190 1.17 11.24 9.13
N TYR A 191 0.98 10.73 10.35
CA TYR A 191 1.48 11.33 11.58
C TYR A 191 3.02 11.37 11.61
N SER A 192 3.69 10.29 11.24
CA SER A 192 5.16 10.24 11.18
C SER A 192 5.74 11.30 10.24
N ILE A 193 5.13 11.50 9.05
CA ILE A 193 5.54 12.54 8.10
C ILE A 193 5.40 13.94 8.70
N ILE A 194 4.25 14.23 9.32
CA ILE A 194 3.98 15.54 9.95
C ILE A 194 4.94 15.78 11.11
N ALA A 195 5.15 14.78 11.98
CA ALA A 195 6.05 14.88 13.12
C ALA A 195 7.51 15.12 12.68
N ASN A 196 7.96 14.47 11.61
CA ASN A 196 9.30 14.68 11.05
C ASN A 196 9.46 16.08 10.43
N TYR A 197 8.43 16.60 9.77
CA TYR A 197 8.46 17.95 9.21
C TYR A 197 8.56 19.02 10.31
N ILE A 198 7.74 18.90 11.37
CA ILE A 198 7.78 19.82 12.52
C ILE A 198 9.16 19.79 13.19
N ARG A 199 9.76 18.60 13.34
CA ARG A 199 11.08 18.46 13.94
C ARG A 199 12.20 19.10 13.12
N GLN A 200 12.11 19.07 11.79
CA GLN A 200 13.07 19.76 10.92
C GLN A 200 12.97 21.28 11.07
N GLU A 201 11.76 21.82 11.17
CA GLU A 201 11.51 23.26 11.36
C GLU A 201 12.07 23.75 12.72
N ASP A 202 11.96 22.94 13.78
CA ASP A 202 12.54 23.25 15.09
C ASP A 202 14.09 23.22 15.09
N GLU A 203 14.71 22.25 14.40
CA GLU A 203 16.18 22.17 14.28
C GLU A 203 16.76 23.34 13.45
N GLU A 204 16.06 23.77 12.41
CA GLU A 204 16.46 24.92 11.57
C GLU A 204 16.30 26.25 12.33
N ASN A 205 15.23 26.42 13.11
CA ASN A 205 15.05 27.58 13.97
C ASN A 205 16.10 27.65 15.09
N PHE A 206 16.42 26.54 15.75
CA PHE A 206 17.41 26.49 16.83
C PHE A 206 18.84 26.78 16.33
N SER A 207 19.20 26.23 15.17
CA SER A 207 20.52 26.47 14.56
C SER A 207 20.68 27.94 14.13
N SER A 208 19.67 28.54 13.49
CA SER A 208 19.70 29.96 13.12
C SER A 208 19.81 30.90 14.35
N PHE A 209 19.09 30.57 15.43
CA PHE A 209 19.16 31.31 16.69
C PHE A 209 20.55 31.22 17.33
N SER A 210 21.18 30.03 17.34
CA SER A 210 22.53 29.83 17.85
C SER A 210 23.58 30.61 17.05
N GLU A 211 23.51 30.58 15.71
CA GLU A 211 24.41 31.36 14.86
C GLU A 211 24.25 32.88 15.07
N SER A 212 23.03 33.35 15.28
CA SER A 212 22.77 34.77 15.56
C SER A 212 23.42 35.25 16.86
N LYS A 213 23.42 34.41 17.91
CA LYS A 213 24.10 34.69 19.19
C LYS A 213 25.63 34.66 19.07
N LEU A 214 26.16 33.77 18.24
CA LEU A 214 27.61 33.65 18.02
C LEU A 214 28.18 34.84 17.22
N ARG A 215 27.38 35.43 16.32
CA ARG A 215 27.80 36.62 15.55
C ARG A 215 27.75 37.94 16.33
N GLN A 216 27.08 37.98 17.48
CA GLN A 216 26.95 39.19 18.30
C GLN A 216 28.02 39.29 19.41
N LYS A 217 29.01 38.39 19.42
CA LYS A 217 30.08 38.33 20.42
C LYS A 217 31.44 38.49 19.74
#